data_AF-A0A2P2LIJ2-F1
#
_entry.id   AF-A0A2P2LIJ2-F1
#
_cell.length_a   1.000
_cell.length_b   1.000
_cell.length_c   1.000
_cell.angle_alpha   90.00
_cell.angle_beta   90.00
_cell.angle_gamma   90.00
#
_symmetry.space_group_name_H-M   'P 1'
#
loop_
_entity.id
_entity.type
_entity.pdbx_description
1 polymer ?
#
loop_
_entity_poly.entity_id
_entity_poly.type
_entity_poly.pdbx_seq_one_letter_code
_entity_poly.pdbx_strand_id
1 'polypeptide(L)'
;MDILTCFFPPDYFEIHLNHGDLLDAIWSWVGIKPEHRQKVAELLYMMSSLRPQSSERKLKWAVIRRQLLQELNLAEAVVNRLQIVNLRFCGTADLALPRLRGALPADKPMRKALDELSDLFIYLKVWKVENHVYIDSLMPPTEKYHRDLFFQIYLMKDNNPGSVSEGALLAIGGRYDYLLHHMSDHEYRTNPQCAVGTSLALETIVLHSPADFRPIGNEATTNVLVCSKGGGGLLVERMKLVAELWEENIKADFVPIPDPSLTEQYEYASEHDIRCLVILTDAGVSQTGFVKVTSHF
;
A
#
# COMPACT_ATOMS: atom_id res chain seq x y z
N MET A 1 7.00 5.76 14.60
CA MET A 1 6.40 4.73 15.47
C MET A 1 5.05 4.39 14.86
N ASP A 2 4.93 3.19 14.29
CA ASP A 2 3.77 2.80 13.51
C ASP A 2 2.81 1.95 14.35
N ILE A 3 1.50 2.17 14.21
CA ILE A 3 0.46 1.64 15.12
C ILE A 3 0.63 0.14 15.38
N LEU A 4 0.80 -0.68 14.32
CA LEU A 4 0.88 -2.14 14.46
C LEU A 4 2.19 -2.60 15.12
N THR A 5 3.29 -1.87 14.93
CA THR A 5 4.59 -2.21 15.54
C THR A 5 4.61 -2.00 17.05
N CYS A 6 3.65 -1.23 17.59
CA CYS A 6 3.42 -1.13 19.03
C CYS A 6 2.82 -2.42 19.63
N PHE A 7 2.14 -3.23 18.82
CA PHE A 7 1.45 -4.45 19.29
C PHE A 7 2.16 -5.73 18.84
N PHE A 8 2.78 -5.73 17.66
CA PHE A 8 3.36 -6.92 17.06
C PHE A 8 4.78 -6.65 16.55
N PRO A 9 5.67 -7.66 16.54
CA PRO A 9 6.95 -7.53 15.86
C PRO A 9 6.76 -7.26 14.36
N PRO A 10 7.64 -6.47 13.71
CA PRO A 10 7.51 -6.11 12.30
C PRO A 10 7.39 -7.30 11.33
N ASP A 11 8.05 -8.42 11.65
CA ASP A 11 8.10 -9.59 10.76
C ASP A 11 6.81 -10.43 10.76
N TYR A 12 5.82 -10.05 11.57
CA TYR A 12 4.60 -10.85 11.78
C TYR A 12 3.42 -10.41 10.93
N PHE A 13 3.51 -9.31 10.18
CA PHE A 13 2.41 -8.87 9.32
C PHE A 13 2.78 -8.92 7.83
N GLU A 14 1.79 -9.23 7.01
CA GLU A 14 1.88 -9.17 5.55
C GLU A 14 0.99 -8.05 5.02
N ILE A 15 1.49 -7.35 4.03
CA ILE A 15 0.75 -6.31 3.31
C ILE A 15 0.44 -6.84 1.93
N HIS A 16 -0.84 -7.01 1.63
CA HIS A 16 -1.30 -7.40 0.31
C HIS A 16 -1.81 -6.14 -0.40
N LEU A 17 -1.25 -5.84 -1.56
CA LEU A 17 -1.55 -4.67 -2.38
C LEU A 17 -2.24 -5.09 -3.67
N ASN A 18 -3.18 -4.27 -4.13
CA ASN A 18 -3.70 -4.35 -5.49
C ASN A 18 -4.21 -2.96 -5.96
N HIS A 19 -4.63 -2.87 -7.21
CA HIS A 19 -5.17 -1.66 -7.81
C HIS A 19 -6.39 -2.00 -8.67
N GLY A 20 -7.44 -1.18 -8.66
CA GLY A 20 -8.67 -1.48 -9.41
C GLY A 20 -8.48 -1.54 -10.92
N ASP A 21 -7.76 -0.58 -11.51
CA ASP A 21 -7.39 -0.63 -12.95
C ASP A 21 -6.58 -1.90 -13.31
N LEU A 22 -5.67 -2.35 -12.44
CA LEU A 22 -4.93 -3.62 -12.63
C LEU A 22 -5.89 -4.81 -12.62
N LEU A 23 -6.80 -4.86 -11.66
CA LEU A 23 -7.79 -5.92 -11.52
C LEU A 23 -8.74 -5.97 -12.75
N ASP A 24 -9.18 -4.81 -13.25
CA ASP A 24 -10.03 -4.72 -14.44
C ASP A 24 -9.30 -5.11 -15.72
N ALA A 25 -8.03 -4.74 -15.86
CA ALA A 25 -7.17 -5.20 -16.96
C ALA A 25 -7.01 -6.72 -16.93
N ILE A 26 -6.83 -7.31 -15.74
CA ILE A 26 -6.74 -8.76 -15.55
C ILE A 26 -8.06 -9.45 -15.91
N TRP A 27 -9.21 -8.95 -15.46
CA TRP A 27 -10.52 -9.50 -15.85
C TRP A 27 -10.70 -9.50 -17.35
N SER A 28 -10.30 -8.42 -18.02
CA SER A 28 -10.39 -8.30 -19.47
C SER A 28 -9.44 -9.27 -20.19
N TRP A 29 -8.20 -9.43 -19.71
CA TRP A 29 -7.20 -10.35 -20.27
C TRP A 29 -7.58 -11.83 -20.08
N VAL A 30 -8.10 -12.18 -18.90
CA VAL A 30 -8.60 -13.53 -18.60
C VAL A 30 -9.87 -13.84 -19.41
N GLY A 31 -10.69 -12.83 -19.69
CA GLY A 31 -11.94 -12.96 -20.43
C GLY A 31 -13.16 -13.15 -19.53
N ILE A 32 -13.14 -12.58 -18.33
CA ILE A 32 -14.27 -12.60 -17.39
C ILE A 32 -15.27 -11.52 -17.80
N LYS A 33 -16.46 -11.96 -18.21
CA LYS A 33 -17.56 -11.06 -18.56
C LYS A 33 -18.02 -10.24 -17.35
N PRO A 34 -18.45 -8.98 -17.53
CA PRO A 34 -18.91 -8.13 -16.44
C PRO A 34 -19.96 -8.79 -15.53
N GLU A 35 -20.91 -9.55 -16.10
CA GLU A 35 -21.95 -10.24 -15.32
C GLU A 35 -21.43 -11.28 -14.31
N HIS A 36 -20.21 -11.79 -14.51
CA HIS A 36 -19.59 -12.79 -13.64
C HIS A 36 -18.58 -12.19 -12.66
N ARG A 37 -18.11 -10.96 -12.88
CA ARG A 37 -16.99 -10.37 -12.11
C ARG A 37 -17.26 -10.35 -10.61
N GLN A 38 -18.47 -9.98 -10.19
CA GLN A 38 -18.80 -9.93 -8.76
C GLN A 38 -18.72 -11.32 -8.10
N LYS A 39 -19.35 -12.33 -8.70
CA LYS A 39 -19.34 -13.70 -8.15
C LYS A 39 -17.94 -14.31 -8.15
N VAL A 40 -17.14 -14.02 -9.18
CA VAL A 40 -15.74 -14.43 -9.21
C VAL A 40 -14.95 -13.74 -8.10
N ALA A 41 -15.13 -12.43 -7.91
CA ALA A 41 -14.48 -11.70 -6.83
C ALA A 41 -14.84 -12.28 -5.44
N GLU A 42 -16.11 -12.58 -5.18
CA GLU A 42 -16.55 -13.23 -3.93
C GLU A 42 -15.84 -14.56 -3.67
N LEU A 43 -15.67 -15.39 -4.71
CA LEU A 43 -14.93 -16.65 -4.59
C LEU A 43 -13.42 -16.44 -4.34
N LEU A 44 -12.81 -15.48 -5.03
CA LEU A 44 -11.39 -15.16 -4.88
C LEU A 44 -11.08 -14.46 -3.55
N TYR A 45 -12.04 -13.76 -2.96
CA TYR A 45 -11.91 -13.15 -1.64
C TYR A 45 -11.60 -14.20 -0.57
N MET A 46 -12.09 -15.44 -0.71
CA MET A 46 -11.80 -16.53 0.22
C MET A 46 -10.32 -16.95 0.30
N MET A 47 -9.47 -16.48 -0.59
CA MET A 47 -8.02 -16.71 -0.54
C MET A 47 -7.20 -15.43 -0.34
N SER A 48 -7.85 -14.29 -0.10
CA SER A 48 -7.18 -12.99 0.15
C SER A 48 -6.29 -13.03 1.40
N SER A 49 -6.73 -13.71 2.44
CA SER A 49 -6.00 -13.95 3.71
C SER A 49 -4.80 -14.90 3.59
N LEU A 50 -4.58 -15.49 2.42
CA LEU A 50 -3.54 -16.49 2.18
C LEU A 50 -2.40 -15.87 1.38
N ARG A 51 -1.17 -15.98 1.91
CA ARG A 51 0.05 -15.55 1.24
C ARG A 51 0.09 -16.04 -0.22
N PRO A 52 0.32 -15.14 -1.19
CA PRO A 52 0.54 -15.54 -2.57
C PRO A 52 1.61 -16.63 -2.70
N GLN A 53 1.33 -17.63 -3.54
CA GLN A 53 2.21 -18.78 -3.82
C GLN A 53 2.37 -19.82 -2.68
N SER A 54 1.69 -19.67 -1.53
CA SER A 54 1.74 -20.65 -0.43
C SER A 54 1.05 -21.98 -0.77
N SER A 55 1.34 -23.03 0.01
CA SER A 55 0.68 -24.34 -0.07
C SER A 55 -0.82 -24.25 0.19
N GLU A 56 -1.21 -23.45 1.19
CA GLU A 56 -2.59 -23.24 1.62
C GLU A 56 -3.39 -22.57 0.51
N ARG A 57 -2.79 -21.56 -0.14
CA ARG A 57 -3.40 -20.89 -1.29
C ARG A 57 -3.60 -21.85 -2.46
N LYS A 58 -2.67 -22.77 -2.72
CA LYS A 58 -2.82 -23.82 -3.76
C LYS A 58 -3.98 -24.77 -3.44
N LEU A 59 -4.12 -25.19 -2.18
CA LEU A 59 -5.23 -26.04 -1.74
C LEU A 59 -6.57 -25.31 -1.86
N LYS A 60 -6.64 -24.04 -1.43
CA LYS A 60 -7.84 -23.21 -1.54
C LYS A 60 -8.22 -22.95 -3.00
N TRP A 61 -7.24 -22.71 -3.87
CA TRP A 61 -7.45 -22.57 -5.31
C TRP A 61 -8.10 -23.82 -5.93
N ALA A 62 -7.74 -25.03 -5.50
CA ALA A 62 -8.38 -26.26 -6.00
C ALA A 62 -9.88 -26.33 -5.68
N VAL A 63 -10.30 -25.76 -4.55
CA VAL A 63 -11.73 -25.62 -4.19
C VAL A 63 -12.39 -24.56 -5.07
N ILE A 64 -11.81 -23.36 -5.14
CA ILE A 64 -12.32 -22.23 -5.94
C ILE A 64 -12.45 -22.63 -7.41
N ARG A 65 -11.44 -23.30 -7.98
CA ARG A 65 -11.44 -23.79 -9.36
C ARG A 65 -12.66 -24.66 -9.67
N ARG A 66 -13.02 -25.57 -8.75
CA ARG A 66 -14.22 -26.42 -8.93
C ARG A 66 -15.50 -25.58 -8.92
N GLN A 67 -15.62 -24.62 -8.02
CA GLN A 67 -16.78 -23.72 -7.95
C GLN A 67 -16.90 -22.85 -9.21
N LEU A 68 -15.78 -22.31 -9.71
CA LEU A 68 -15.75 -21.54 -10.97
C LEU A 68 -16.24 -22.37 -12.18
N LEU A 69 -15.86 -23.65 -12.25
CA LEU A 69 -16.23 -24.54 -13.34
C LEU A 69 -17.67 -25.08 -13.22
N GLN A 70 -18.08 -25.48 -12.02
CA GLN A 70 -19.33 -26.22 -11.80
C GLN A 70 -20.50 -25.32 -11.43
N GLU A 71 -20.28 -24.29 -10.60
CA GLU A 71 -21.35 -23.42 -10.11
C GLU A 71 -21.52 -22.18 -11.01
N LEU A 72 -20.41 -21.55 -11.42
CA LEU A 72 -20.45 -20.39 -12.33
C LEU A 72 -20.40 -20.77 -13.81
N ASN A 73 -20.16 -22.05 -14.11
CA ASN A 73 -20.10 -22.60 -15.47
C ASN A 73 -19.15 -21.81 -16.40
N LEU A 74 -18.03 -21.32 -15.85
CA LEU A 74 -17.02 -20.62 -16.62
C LEU A 74 -16.26 -21.59 -17.52
N ALA A 75 -15.93 -21.15 -18.73
CA ALA A 75 -15.12 -21.93 -19.65
C ALA A 75 -13.76 -22.30 -19.04
N GLU A 76 -13.31 -23.53 -19.22
CA GLU A 76 -12.06 -24.01 -18.64
C GLU A 76 -10.84 -23.15 -19.03
N ALA A 77 -10.82 -22.63 -20.26
CA ALA A 77 -9.79 -21.72 -20.72
C ALA A 77 -9.70 -20.43 -19.87
N VAL A 78 -10.82 -19.88 -19.42
CA VAL A 78 -10.88 -18.69 -18.54
C VAL A 78 -10.32 -19.04 -17.16
N VAL A 79 -10.74 -20.18 -16.60
CA VAL A 79 -10.26 -20.64 -15.29
C VAL A 79 -8.76 -20.99 -15.32
N ASN A 80 -8.26 -21.53 -16.43
CA ASN A 80 -6.83 -21.75 -16.65
C ASN A 80 -6.03 -20.44 -16.70
N ARG A 81 -6.58 -19.38 -17.31
CA ARG A 81 -5.96 -18.05 -17.29
C ARG A 81 -5.95 -17.45 -15.88
N LEU A 82 -7.01 -17.59 -15.10
CA LEU A 82 -7.01 -17.18 -13.68
C LEU A 82 -5.90 -17.90 -12.90
N GLN A 83 -5.70 -19.19 -13.14
CA GLN A 83 -4.61 -19.94 -12.52
C GLN A 83 -3.23 -19.41 -12.93
N ILE A 84 -3.05 -19.00 -14.19
CA ILE A 84 -1.81 -18.36 -14.64
C ILE A 84 -1.57 -17.06 -13.87
N VAL A 85 -2.61 -16.22 -13.68
CA VAL A 85 -2.50 -14.99 -12.87
C VAL A 85 -2.07 -15.32 -11.45
N ASN A 86 -2.75 -16.27 -10.79
CA ASN A 86 -2.43 -16.68 -9.42
C ASN A 86 -0.98 -17.16 -9.26
N LEU A 87 -0.43 -17.84 -10.26
CA LEU A 87 0.92 -18.42 -10.20
C LEU A 87 2.03 -17.47 -10.65
N ARG A 88 1.76 -16.56 -11.60
CA ARG A 88 2.78 -15.70 -12.20
C ARG A 88 2.74 -14.26 -11.71
N PHE A 89 1.56 -13.74 -11.42
CA PHE A 89 1.31 -12.32 -11.18
C PHE A 89 0.88 -12.00 -9.74
N CYS A 90 0.68 -13.01 -8.90
CA CYS A 90 0.60 -12.86 -7.45
C CYS A 90 1.95 -13.28 -6.82
N GLY A 91 2.48 -12.49 -5.90
CA GLY A 91 3.78 -12.77 -5.27
C GLY A 91 4.39 -11.54 -4.58
N THR A 92 5.64 -11.64 -4.15
CA THR A 92 6.37 -10.48 -3.59
C THR A 92 6.42 -9.34 -4.61
N ALA A 93 6.32 -8.10 -4.14
CA ALA A 93 6.19 -6.95 -5.03
C ALA A 93 7.36 -6.79 -6.01
N ASP A 94 8.59 -7.04 -5.57
CA ASP A 94 9.80 -7.03 -6.41
C ASP A 94 9.73 -7.99 -7.61
N LEU A 95 9.05 -9.13 -7.45
CA LEU A 95 8.93 -10.13 -8.51
C LEU A 95 7.66 -9.96 -9.35
N ALA A 96 6.55 -9.57 -8.72
CA ALA A 96 5.26 -9.47 -9.38
C ALA A 96 5.17 -8.25 -10.31
N LEU A 97 5.65 -7.08 -9.89
CA LEU A 97 5.53 -5.84 -10.66
C LEU A 97 6.26 -5.91 -12.03
N PRO A 98 7.53 -6.38 -12.12
CA PRO A 98 8.20 -6.54 -13.42
C PRO A 98 7.51 -7.57 -14.32
N ARG A 99 6.99 -8.67 -13.74
CA ARG A 99 6.26 -9.70 -14.51
C ARG A 99 4.96 -9.17 -15.09
N LEU A 100 4.21 -8.38 -14.32
CA LEU A 100 2.98 -7.74 -14.76
C LEU A 100 3.26 -6.76 -15.92
N ARG A 101 4.29 -5.93 -15.79
CA ARG A 101 4.74 -5.00 -16.85
C ARG A 101 5.10 -5.72 -18.15
N GLY A 102 5.73 -6.89 -18.07
CA GLY A 102 6.14 -7.65 -19.25
C GLY A 102 5.04 -8.48 -19.92
N ALA A 103 3.95 -8.81 -19.20
CA ALA A 103 2.97 -9.79 -19.67
C ALA A 103 1.64 -9.21 -20.16
N LEU A 104 1.18 -8.10 -19.58
CA LEU A 104 -0.14 -7.53 -19.87
C LEU A 104 -0.03 -6.34 -20.84
N PRO A 105 -0.99 -6.17 -21.77
CA PRO A 105 -1.04 -5.00 -22.65
C PRO A 105 -1.11 -3.72 -21.81
N ALA A 106 -0.15 -2.83 -22.01
CA ALA A 106 0.02 -1.64 -21.19
C ALA A 106 -0.76 -0.45 -21.75
N ASP A 107 -2.09 -0.47 -21.63
CA ASP A 107 -2.89 0.74 -21.88
C ASP A 107 -2.59 1.83 -20.82
N LYS A 108 -3.15 3.03 -21.00
CA LYS A 108 -2.82 4.18 -20.14
C LYS A 108 -3.22 3.93 -18.67
N PRO A 109 -4.44 3.43 -18.34
CA PRO A 109 -4.82 3.10 -16.96
C PRO A 109 -3.93 2.03 -16.34
N MET A 110 -3.63 0.94 -17.06
CA MET A 110 -2.79 -0.13 -16.54
C MET A 110 -1.37 0.34 -16.21
N ARG A 111 -0.77 1.19 -17.06
CA ARG A 111 0.55 1.78 -16.78
C ARG A 111 0.53 2.62 -15.52
N LYS A 112 -0.46 3.50 -15.40
CA LYS A 112 -0.65 4.33 -14.21
C LYS A 112 -0.75 3.46 -12.95
N ALA A 113 -1.55 2.41 -12.97
CA ALA A 113 -1.72 1.50 -11.83
C ALA A 113 -0.41 0.81 -11.42
N LEU A 114 0.37 0.32 -12.40
CA LEU A 114 1.66 -0.32 -12.14
C LEU A 114 2.70 0.67 -11.64
N ASP A 115 2.68 1.91 -12.11
CA ASP A 115 3.56 2.98 -11.66
C ASP A 115 3.21 3.39 -10.22
N GLU A 116 1.92 3.61 -9.90
CA GLU A 116 1.48 3.90 -8.52
C GLU A 116 1.83 2.78 -7.53
N LEU A 117 1.63 1.50 -7.90
CA LEU A 117 2.04 0.36 -7.07
C LEU A 117 3.57 0.29 -6.90
N SER A 118 4.33 0.67 -7.92
CA SER A 118 5.80 0.69 -7.85
C SER A 118 6.31 1.80 -6.95
N ASP A 119 5.73 3.00 -7.08
CA ASP A 119 6.06 4.16 -6.25
C ASP A 119 5.74 3.86 -4.79
N LEU A 120 4.56 3.32 -4.49
CA LEU A 120 4.23 2.90 -3.12
C LEU A 120 5.24 1.89 -2.58
N PHE A 121 5.64 0.90 -3.38
CA PHE A 121 6.60 -0.09 -2.92
C PHE A 121 8.01 0.50 -2.68
N ILE A 122 8.43 1.48 -3.49
CA ILE A 122 9.65 2.26 -3.25
C ILE A 122 9.54 3.01 -1.92
N TYR A 123 8.40 3.65 -1.66
CA TYR A 123 8.15 4.37 -0.41
C TYR A 123 8.17 3.45 0.79
N LEU A 124 7.54 2.28 0.71
CA LEU A 124 7.57 1.27 1.76
C LEU A 124 9.00 0.81 2.08
N LYS A 125 9.87 0.65 1.08
CA LYS A 125 11.31 0.37 1.28
C LYS A 125 12.03 1.48 2.03
N VAL A 126 11.73 2.73 1.73
CA VAL A 126 12.33 3.88 2.45
C VAL A 126 11.92 3.86 3.92
N TRP A 127 10.66 3.50 4.20
CA TRP A 127 10.13 3.39 5.57
C TRP A 127 10.50 2.09 6.28
N LYS A 128 11.33 1.23 5.68
CA LYS A 128 11.73 -0.08 6.23
C LYS A 128 10.53 -1.03 6.46
N VAL A 129 9.49 -0.91 5.62
CA VAL A 129 8.26 -1.72 5.59
C VAL A 129 8.16 -2.51 4.27
N GLU A 130 9.28 -2.98 3.74
CA GLU A 130 9.34 -3.77 2.50
C GLU A 130 9.19 -5.28 2.73
N ASN A 131 9.46 -5.72 3.97
CA ASN A 131 9.36 -7.11 4.32
C ASN A 131 7.88 -7.52 4.28
N HIS A 132 7.60 -8.61 3.57
CA HIS A 132 6.26 -9.19 3.44
C HIS A 132 5.23 -8.30 2.70
N VAL A 133 5.68 -7.51 1.71
CA VAL A 133 4.79 -6.82 0.77
C VAL A 133 4.54 -7.68 -0.47
N TYR A 134 3.27 -7.97 -0.73
CA TYR A 134 2.83 -8.81 -1.83
C TYR A 134 1.89 -8.04 -2.77
N ILE A 135 2.08 -8.22 -4.08
CA ILE A 135 1.04 -7.89 -5.05
C ILE A 135 0.14 -9.11 -5.16
N ASP A 136 -1.14 -8.95 -4.81
CA ASP A 136 -2.17 -9.94 -5.09
C ASP A 136 -3.12 -9.43 -6.17
N SER A 137 -2.72 -9.70 -7.41
CA SER A 137 -3.45 -9.36 -8.63
C SER A 137 -4.88 -9.91 -8.71
N LEU A 138 -5.24 -10.88 -7.86
CA LEU A 138 -6.59 -11.48 -7.79
C LEU A 138 -7.39 -11.02 -6.58
N MET A 139 -6.79 -10.25 -5.67
CA MET A 139 -7.45 -9.74 -4.48
C MET A 139 -8.47 -8.67 -4.87
N PRO A 140 -9.78 -8.90 -4.68
CA PRO A 140 -10.77 -7.86 -4.93
C PRO A 140 -10.73 -6.83 -3.80
N PRO A 141 -11.19 -5.59 -4.06
CA PRO A 141 -11.36 -4.61 -2.99
C PRO A 141 -12.44 -5.09 -2.01
N THR A 142 -12.19 -4.95 -0.70
CA THR A 142 -13.20 -5.23 0.34
C THR A 142 -14.41 -4.33 0.18
N GLU A 143 -14.15 -3.06 -0.16
CA GLU A 143 -15.16 -2.02 -0.30
C GLU A 143 -15.23 -1.55 -1.75
N LYS A 144 -16.43 -1.49 -2.32
CA LYS A 144 -16.64 -1.22 -3.76
C LYS A 144 -16.17 0.16 -4.22
N TYR A 145 -15.93 1.07 -3.29
CA TYR A 145 -15.44 2.43 -3.57
C TYR A 145 -13.91 2.50 -3.69
N HIS A 146 -13.18 1.48 -3.24
CA HIS A 146 -11.74 1.38 -3.49
C HIS A 146 -11.49 0.96 -4.94
N ARG A 147 -11.31 1.95 -5.83
CA ARG A 147 -11.15 1.74 -7.28
C ARG A 147 -9.74 1.99 -7.80
N ASP A 148 -8.91 2.70 -7.04
CA ASP A 148 -7.48 2.85 -7.36
C ASP A 148 -6.67 1.89 -6.49
N LEU A 149 -5.58 2.35 -5.88
CA LEU A 149 -4.76 1.55 -4.96
C LEU A 149 -5.53 1.19 -3.68
N PHE A 150 -5.48 -0.08 -3.30
CA PHE A 150 -6.01 -0.58 -2.04
C PHE A 150 -5.14 -1.70 -1.46
N PHE A 151 -5.29 -1.93 -0.17
CA PHE A 151 -4.46 -2.86 0.56
C PHE A 151 -5.22 -3.53 1.71
N GLN A 152 -4.71 -4.69 2.11
CA GLN A 152 -5.14 -5.45 3.28
C GLN A 152 -3.89 -5.85 4.07
N ILE A 153 -3.95 -5.76 5.39
CA ILE A 153 -2.85 -6.13 6.29
C ILE A 153 -3.30 -7.30 7.14
N TYR A 154 -2.49 -8.36 7.14
CA TYR A 154 -2.77 -9.60 7.87
C TYR A 154 -1.70 -9.89 8.91
N LEU A 155 -2.12 -10.34 10.09
CA LEU A 155 -1.26 -10.95 11.09
C LEU A 155 -1.03 -12.42 10.74
N MET A 156 0.22 -12.81 10.58
CA MET A 156 0.62 -14.19 10.44
C MET A 156 0.72 -14.84 11.82
N LYS A 157 0.00 -15.94 12.02
CA LYS A 157 0.19 -16.80 13.19
C LYS A 157 1.43 -17.65 12.98
N ASP A 158 2.21 -17.86 14.05
CA ASP A 158 3.47 -18.63 14.03
C ASP A 158 3.36 -19.89 13.14
N ASN A 159 4.45 -20.17 12.41
CA ASN A 159 4.64 -21.33 11.55
C ASN A 159 4.70 -22.64 12.37
N ASN A 160 3.65 -22.96 13.13
CA ASN A 160 3.50 -24.29 13.70
C ASN A 160 3.17 -25.26 12.56
N PRO A 161 4.00 -26.29 12.31
CA PRO A 161 3.76 -27.26 11.25
C PRO A 161 2.52 -28.09 11.62
N GLY A 162 1.35 -27.73 11.07
CA GLY A 162 0.10 -28.47 11.25
C GLY A 162 -1.18 -27.64 11.28
N SER A 163 -1.10 -26.32 11.48
CA SER A 163 -2.27 -25.44 11.33
C SER A 163 -2.33 -24.85 9.93
N VAL A 164 -3.50 -24.89 9.30
CA VAL A 164 -3.81 -24.04 8.13
C VAL A 164 -3.84 -22.61 8.65
N SER A 165 -2.69 -21.93 8.66
CA SER A 165 -2.57 -20.60 9.24
C SER A 165 -3.14 -19.56 8.26
N GLU A 166 -4.46 -19.38 8.30
CA GLU A 166 -5.11 -18.23 7.68
C GLU A 166 -4.71 -16.96 8.45
N GLY A 167 -4.25 -15.92 7.72
CA GLY A 167 -3.85 -14.66 8.32
C GLY A 167 -5.05 -13.94 8.96
N ALA A 168 -4.87 -13.39 10.16
CA ALA A 168 -5.92 -12.60 10.80
C ALA A 168 -5.90 -11.16 10.26
N LEU A 169 -7.02 -10.68 9.71
CA LEU A 169 -7.11 -9.33 9.14
C LEU A 169 -6.93 -8.26 10.23
N LEU A 170 -5.93 -7.40 10.08
CA LEU A 170 -5.63 -6.29 11.00
C LEU A 170 -6.11 -4.95 10.47
N ALA A 171 -5.99 -4.73 9.15
CA ALA A 171 -6.38 -3.46 8.54
C ALA A 171 -6.80 -3.64 7.09
N ILE A 172 -7.67 -2.74 6.63
CA ILE A 172 -8.01 -2.56 5.22
C ILE A 172 -7.87 -1.08 4.89
N GLY A 173 -7.42 -0.75 3.70
CA GLY A 173 -7.33 0.63 3.29
C GLY A 173 -7.21 0.80 1.79
N GLY A 174 -7.24 2.05 1.36
CA GLY A 174 -7.14 2.39 -0.05
C GLY A 174 -7.61 3.80 -0.34
N ARG A 175 -7.52 4.15 -1.62
CA ARG A 175 -8.03 5.40 -2.16
C ARG A 175 -9.52 5.29 -2.44
N TYR A 176 -10.29 6.27 -1.99
CA TYR A 176 -11.74 6.31 -2.10
C TYR A 176 -12.24 7.60 -2.79
N ASP A 177 -11.44 8.11 -3.73
CA ASP A 177 -11.76 9.23 -4.61
C ASP A 177 -13.14 9.03 -5.25
N TYR A 178 -13.44 7.80 -5.70
CA TYR A 178 -14.75 7.47 -6.27
C TYR A 178 -15.91 7.83 -5.33
N LEU A 179 -15.81 7.51 -4.04
CA LEU A 179 -16.86 7.83 -3.07
C LEU A 179 -17.05 9.34 -2.95
N LEU A 180 -15.96 10.11 -2.83
CA LEU A 180 -16.03 11.57 -2.73
C LEU A 180 -16.68 12.19 -3.96
N HIS A 181 -16.29 11.76 -5.17
CA HIS A 181 -16.89 12.26 -6.41
C HIS A 181 -18.40 12.00 -6.52
N HIS A 182 -18.91 10.96 -5.86
CA HIS A 182 -20.35 10.65 -5.82
C HIS A 182 -21.10 11.40 -4.74
N MET A 183 -20.41 11.78 -3.66
CA MET A 183 -20.97 12.53 -2.53
C MET A 183 -20.85 14.05 -2.69
N SER A 184 -19.94 14.53 -3.54
CA SER A 184 -19.78 15.96 -3.81
C SER A 184 -20.93 16.53 -4.61
N ASP A 185 -21.65 17.49 -4.03
CA ASP A 185 -22.60 18.32 -4.74
C ASP A 185 -21.95 19.06 -5.92
N HIS A 186 -22.74 19.29 -6.97
CA HIS A 186 -22.27 19.90 -8.22
C HIS A 186 -21.62 21.29 -8.05
N GLU A 187 -21.85 21.98 -6.92
CA GLU A 187 -21.36 23.33 -6.66
C GLU A 187 -19.89 23.42 -6.19
N TYR A 188 -19.28 22.31 -5.73
CA TYR A 188 -17.89 22.30 -5.22
C TYR A 188 -16.89 21.57 -6.13
N ARG A 189 -17.23 21.42 -7.42
CA ARG A 189 -16.46 20.65 -8.42
C ARG A 189 -15.12 21.27 -8.86
N THR A 190 -14.64 22.34 -8.21
CA THR A 190 -13.46 23.09 -8.70
C THR A 190 -12.13 22.36 -8.47
N ASN A 191 -12.07 21.37 -7.57
CA ASN A 191 -10.91 20.47 -7.41
C ASN A 191 -11.38 19.02 -7.16
N PRO A 192 -10.84 18.02 -7.88
CA PRO A 192 -11.12 16.63 -7.57
C PRO A 192 -10.59 16.31 -6.17
N GLN A 193 -11.49 15.97 -5.25
CA GLN A 193 -11.11 15.57 -3.91
C GLN A 193 -10.54 14.16 -3.98
N CYS A 194 -9.23 14.06 -3.74
CA CYS A 194 -8.55 12.79 -3.57
C CYS A 194 -8.50 12.46 -2.09
N ALA A 195 -8.80 11.22 -1.72
CA ALA A 195 -8.69 10.78 -0.34
C ALA A 195 -8.26 9.33 -0.24
N VAL A 196 -7.46 9.08 0.78
CA VAL A 196 -6.93 7.77 1.16
C VAL A 196 -7.17 7.57 2.64
N GLY A 197 -7.27 6.32 3.06
CA GLY A 197 -7.51 6.01 4.46
C GLY A 197 -7.41 4.53 4.75
N THR A 198 -7.49 4.20 6.02
CA THR A 198 -7.37 2.85 6.53
C THR A 198 -8.33 2.66 7.69
N SER A 199 -8.86 1.45 7.81
CA SER A 199 -9.68 0.99 8.92
C SER A 199 -8.94 -0.11 9.65
N LEU A 200 -8.81 0.02 10.97
CA LEU A 200 -8.11 -0.92 11.83
C LEU A 200 -9.10 -1.83 12.55
N ALA A 201 -8.86 -3.14 12.49
CA ALA A 201 -9.62 -4.15 13.23
C ALA A 201 -9.15 -4.19 14.70
N LEU A 202 -9.54 -3.19 15.49
CA LEU A 202 -9.09 -3.03 16.88
C LEU A 202 -9.37 -4.26 17.73
N GLU A 203 -10.53 -4.90 17.56
CA GLU A 203 -10.86 -6.15 18.28
C GLU A 203 -9.85 -7.26 17.97
N THR A 204 -9.46 -7.42 16.70
CA THR A 204 -8.48 -8.40 16.27
C THR A 204 -7.08 -8.06 16.78
N ILE A 205 -6.69 -6.78 16.74
CA ILE A 205 -5.40 -6.31 17.26
C ILE A 205 -5.31 -6.60 18.77
N VAL A 206 -6.32 -6.20 19.55
CA VAL A 206 -6.34 -6.41 21.01
C VAL A 206 -6.37 -7.90 21.36
N LEU A 207 -7.14 -8.71 20.64
CA LEU A 207 -7.24 -10.15 20.87
C LEU A 207 -5.90 -10.88 20.68
N HIS A 208 -5.08 -10.44 19.73
CA HIS A 208 -3.81 -11.08 19.42
C HIS A 208 -2.59 -10.38 20.05
N SER A 209 -2.78 -9.19 20.65
CA SER A 209 -1.70 -8.42 21.26
C SER A 209 -1.07 -9.19 22.43
N PRO A 210 0.24 -9.45 22.40
CA PRO A 210 0.97 -10.05 23.51
C PRO A 210 1.30 -9.04 24.63
N ALA A 211 1.11 -7.74 24.41
CA ALA A 211 1.63 -6.67 25.27
C ALA A 211 0.56 -6.06 26.20
N ASP A 212 0.95 -5.76 27.44
CA ASP A 212 0.27 -4.83 28.33
C ASP A 212 0.44 -3.40 27.79
N PHE A 213 -0.66 -2.79 27.35
CA PHE A 213 -0.66 -1.45 26.77
C PHE A 213 -0.16 -0.41 27.78
N ARG A 214 0.97 0.24 27.48
CA ARG A 214 1.43 1.44 28.19
C ARG A 214 1.21 2.66 27.28
N PRO A 215 0.37 3.62 27.67
CA PRO A 215 0.20 4.84 26.89
C PRO A 215 1.54 5.59 26.86
N ILE A 216 2.13 5.74 25.68
CA ILE A 216 3.26 6.63 25.46
C ILE A 216 2.68 8.04 25.37
N GLY A 217 3.10 8.91 26.30
CA GLY A 217 2.75 10.32 26.25
C GLY A 217 3.40 10.98 25.03
N ASN A 218 2.59 11.41 24.07
CA ASN A 218 3.07 12.19 22.93
C ASN A 218 3.06 13.68 23.30
N GLU A 219 4.23 14.29 23.34
CA GLU A 219 4.35 15.74 23.14
C GLU A 219 4.29 16.02 21.64
N ALA A 220 3.36 16.88 21.22
CA ALA A 220 2.90 16.97 19.82
C ALA A 220 3.80 17.75 18.85
N THR A 221 4.88 18.39 19.31
CA THR A 221 5.61 19.35 18.47
C THR A 221 6.72 18.67 17.67
N THR A 222 6.58 18.70 16.35
CA THR A 222 7.66 18.42 15.39
C THR A 222 8.71 19.53 15.48
N ASN A 223 9.98 19.17 15.60
CA ASN A 223 11.04 20.14 15.79
C ASN A 223 11.84 20.43 14.50
N VAL A 224 11.78 19.51 13.54
CA VAL A 224 12.60 19.55 12.32
C VAL A 224 11.72 19.34 11.09
N LEU A 225 11.88 20.18 10.07
CA LEU A 225 11.32 19.97 8.74
C LEU A 225 12.45 19.66 7.76
N VAL A 226 12.36 18.51 7.09
CA VAL A 226 13.26 18.14 6.00
C VAL A 226 12.75 18.73 4.70
N CYS A 227 13.59 19.56 4.11
CA CYS A 227 13.32 20.39 2.95
C CYS A 227 14.20 19.99 1.76
N SER A 228 13.82 20.44 0.57
CA SER A 228 14.60 20.29 -0.65
C SER A 228 14.75 21.61 -1.39
N LYS A 229 15.95 21.83 -1.95
CA LYS A 229 16.27 22.95 -2.82
C LYS A 229 16.95 22.43 -4.09
N GLY A 230 16.29 22.62 -5.22
CA GLY A 230 16.71 22.08 -6.52
C GLY A 230 15.50 21.70 -7.37
N GLY A 231 15.71 21.08 -8.53
CA GLY A 231 14.62 20.55 -9.35
C GLY A 231 14.29 19.11 -8.96
N GLY A 232 13.01 18.73 -8.98
CA GLY A 232 12.57 17.34 -8.80
C GLY A 232 12.32 16.91 -7.35
N GLY A 233 12.30 17.84 -6.39
CA GLY A 233 11.85 17.63 -5.03
C GLY A 233 12.70 16.75 -4.13
N LEU A 234 13.43 15.76 -4.63
CA LEU A 234 14.18 14.80 -3.81
C LEU A 234 13.28 14.07 -2.78
N LEU A 235 12.00 13.81 -3.09
CA LEU A 235 11.03 13.20 -2.17
C LEU A 235 11.58 11.97 -1.44
N VAL A 236 12.14 11.03 -2.20
CA VAL A 236 12.71 9.78 -1.65
C VAL A 236 13.83 10.07 -0.65
N GLU A 237 14.69 11.04 -0.92
CA GLU A 237 15.78 11.42 -0.02
C GLU A 237 15.28 12.17 1.21
N ARG A 238 14.25 13.03 1.05
CA ARG A 238 13.58 13.67 2.20
C ARG A 238 12.99 12.61 3.14
N MET A 239 12.31 11.61 2.57
CA MET A 239 11.72 10.50 3.34
C MET A 239 12.79 9.67 4.06
N LYS A 240 13.90 9.33 3.38
CA LYS A 240 15.02 8.59 3.99
C LYS A 240 15.58 9.34 5.19
N LEU A 241 15.87 10.63 5.04
CA LEU A 241 16.41 11.43 6.14
C LEU A 241 15.42 11.53 7.30
N VAL A 242 14.12 11.69 7.04
CA VAL A 242 13.10 11.66 8.09
C VAL A 242 13.08 10.31 8.82
N ALA A 243 13.17 9.19 8.10
CA ALA A 243 13.25 7.86 8.70
C ALA A 243 14.50 7.70 9.59
N GLU A 244 15.67 8.16 9.15
CA GLU A 244 16.91 8.16 9.94
C GLU A 244 16.79 9.03 11.20
N LEU A 245 16.18 10.22 11.09
CA LEU A 245 15.94 11.09 12.24
C LEU A 245 14.98 10.44 13.26
N TRP A 246 13.95 9.74 12.80
CA TRP A 246 13.03 9.01 13.68
C TRP A 246 13.70 7.87 14.43
N GLU A 247 14.69 7.18 13.84
CA GLU A 247 15.48 6.13 14.51
C GLU A 247 16.29 6.67 15.68
N GLU A 248 16.79 7.89 15.54
CA GLU A 248 17.49 8.63 16.60
C GLU A 248 16.50 9.39 17.53
N ASN A 249 15.20 9.09 17.45
CA ASN A 249 14.13 9.69 18.25
C ASN A 249 14.02 11.23 18.08
N ILE A 250 14.40 11.74 16.91
CA ILE A 250 14.27 13.16 16.53
C ILE A 250 12.94 13.33 15.80
N LYS A 251 12.09 14.23 16.32
CA LYS A 251 10.79 14.55 15.72
C LYS A 251 10.99 15.39 14.45
N ALA A 252 10.97 14.72 13.31
CA ALA A 252 11.11 15.32 11.99
C ALA A 252 9.86 15.07 11.11
N ASP A 253 9.62 15.97 10.17
CA ASP A 253 8.55 15.85 9.16
C ASP A 253 9.04 16.38 7.80
N PHE A 254 8.22 16.26 6.76
CA PHE A 254 8.45 16.82 5.43
C PHE A 254 7.12 17.22 4.78
N VAL A 255 7.15 18.14 3.81
CA VAL A 255 5.93 18.50 3.07
C VAL A 255 5.49 17.31 2.22
N PRO A 256 4.23 16.81 2.35
CA PRO A 256 3.73 15.61 1.69
C PRO A 256 3.35 15.83 0.22
N ILE A 257 4.23 16.51 -0.51
CA ILE A 257 4.12 16.84 -1.94
C ILE A 257 5.41 16.37 -2.62
N PRO A 258 5.39 15.77 -3.81
CA PRO A 258 6.61 15.27 -4.45
C PRO A 258 7.68 16.34 -4.67
N ASP A 259 7.31 17.46 -5.28
CA ASP A 259 8.20 18.57 -5.64
C ASP A 259 7.67 19.91 -5.10
N PRO A 260 7.74 20.14 -3.78
CA PRO A 260 7.26 21.37 -3.17
C PRO A 260 8.26 22.50 -3.43
N SER A 261 7.75 23.68 -3.77
CA SER A 261 8.55 24.90 -3.83
C SER A 261 9.14 25.24 -2.46
N LEU A 262 10.22 26.02 -2.44
CA LEU A 262 10.78 26.48 -1.16
C LEU A 262 9.77 27.31 -0.36
N THR A 263 8.96 28.12 -1.04
CA THR A 263 7.94 28.94 -0.39
C THR A 263 6.92 28.09 0.35
N GLU A 264 6.37 27.05 -0.30
CA GLU A 264 5.42 26.12 0.33
C GLU A 264 6.06 25.40 1.55
N GLN A 265 7.36 25.10 1.48
CA GLN A 265 8.07 24.49 2.60
C GLN A 265 8.24 25.45 3.79
N TYR A 266 8.53 26.73 3.54
CA TYR A 266 8.58 27.75 4.59
C TYR A 266 7.20 28.02 5.19
N GLU A 267 6.16 28.09 4.35
CA GLU A 267 4.77 28.25 4.79
C GLU A 267 4.34 27.08 5.67
N TYR A 268 4.60 25.84 5.25
CA TYR A 268 4.33 24.64 6.06
C TYR A 268 5.04 24.67 7.41
N ALA A 269 6.32 25.06 7.44
CA ALA A 269 7.07 25.19 8.68
C ALA A 269 6.45 26.24 9.62
N SER A 270 6.04 27.38 9.08
CA SER A 270 5.40 28.46 9.84
C SER A 270 4.03 28.05 10.39
N GLU A 271 3.21 27.34 9.59
CA GLU A 271 1.88 26.88 10.01
C GLU A 271 1.95 25.84 11.14
N HIS A 272 3.04 25.06 11.19
CA HIS A 272 3.23 23.98 12.16
C HIS A 272 4.20 24.35 13.30
N ASP A 273 4.61 25.62 13.43
CA ASP A 273 5.60 26.13 14.42
C ASP A 273 6.94 25.33 14.44
N ILE A 274 7.42 24.93 13.26
CA ILE A 274 8.65 24.15 13.12
C ILE A 274 9.86 25.08 13.04
N ARG A 275 10.79 24.93 14.00
CA ARG A 275 11.91 25.87 14.19
C ARG A 275 13.19 25.52 13.46
N CYS A 276 13.37 24.27 13.04
CA CYS A 276 14.59 23.81 12.38
C CYS A 276 14.29 23.29 10.98
N LEU A 277 15.02 23.78 9.98
CA LEU A 277 14.93 23.33 8.60
C LEU A 277 16.22 22.62 8.21
N VAL A 278 16.11 21.43 7.64
CA VAL A 278 17.22 20.69 7.06
C VAL A 278 17.04 20.64 5.55
N ILE A 279 17.85 21.37 4.81
CA ILE A 279 17.69 21.55 3.35
C ILE A 279 18.64 20.62 2.60
N LEU A 280 18.05 19.72 1.83
CA LEU A 280 18.73 18.85 0.86
C LEU A 280 18.94 19.57 -0.47
N THR A 281 20.05 19.26 -1.13
CA THR A 281 20.36 19.73 -2.50
C THR A 281 20.94 18.58 -3.30
N ASP A 282 20.77 18.56 -4.62
CA ASP A 282 21.31 17.50 -5.49
C ASP A 282 22.83 17.32 -5.31
N ALA A 283 23.57 18.43 -5.22
CA ALA A 283 25.01 18.42 -4.97
C ALA A 283 25.35 17.88 -3.56
N GLY A 284 24.54 18.23 -2.54
CA GLY A 284 24.71 17.74 -1.18
C GLY A 284 24.55 16.22 -1.09
N VAL A 285 23.49 15.68 -1.69
CA VAL A 285 23.19 14.25 -1.71
C VAL A 285 24.20 13.47 -2.57
N SER A 286 24.51 13.96 -3.76
CA SER A 286 25.29 13.18 -4.74
C SER A 286 26.81 13.32 -4.60
N GLN A 287 27.32 14.40 -4.01
CA GLN A 287 28.75 14.73 -4.10
C GLN A 287 29.45 14.90 -2.76
N THR A 288 28.75 15.32 -1.70
CA THR A 288 29.44 15.80 -0.49
C THR A 288 28.96 15.18 0.81
N GLY A 289 27.74 14.61 0.85
CA GLY A 289 27.16 14.06 2.08
C GLY A 289 26.81 15.12 3.13
N PHE A 290 26.80 16.41 2.75
CA PHE A 290 26.44 17.50 3.66
C PHE A 290 25.00 17.96 3.44
N VAL A 291 24.31 18.26 4.55
CA VAL A 291 22.99 18.89 4.57
C VAL A 291 23.11 20.30 5.15
N LYS A 292 22.29 21.24 4.67
CA LYS A 292 22.27 22.60 5.22
C LYS A 292 21.22 22.70 6.32
N VAL A 293 21.64 22.96 7.55
CA VAL A 293 20.72 23.21 8.68
C VAL A 293 20.53 24.72 8.84
N THR A 294 19.28 25.17 8.93
CA THR A 294 18.92 26.59 9.12
C THR A 294 17.87 26.70 10.23
N SER A 295 18.04 27.65 11.13
CA SER A 295 17.01 27.98 12.11
C SER A 295 15.97 28.88 11.47
N HIS A 296 14.70 28.52 11.59
CA HIS A 296 13.57 29.37 11.25
C HIS A 296 13.20 30.16 12.51
N PHE A 297 13.37 31.49 12.45
CA PHE A 297 12.89 32.45 13.45
C PHE A 297 12.01 33.47 12.75
#